data_AF-A0A2A5HF89-F1
#
_entry.id   AF-A0A2A5HF89-F1
#
_cell.length_a   1.000
_cell.length_b   1.000
_cell.length_c   1.000
_cell.angle_alpha   90.00
_cell.angle_beta   90.00
_cell.angle_gamma   90.00
#
_symmetry.space_group_name_H-M   'P 1'
#
loop_
_entity.id
_entity.type
_entity.pdbx_description
1 polymer ?
#
loop_
_entity_poly.entity_id
_entity_poly.type
_entity_poly.pdbx_seq_one_letter_code
_entity_poly.pdbx_strand_id
1 'polypeptide(L)'
;MAKYKLKITSIARKHLYKRITANGRTQTNMYRAESFTLSDLTINAKKFTVMEASSSRRYDGLLGMNILREFRFQINQEKSPLLISLRHKRRRAQTGKLSSQKVK
;
A
#
# COMPACT_ATOMS: atom_id res chain seq x y z
N MET A 1 8.46 23.04 0.02
CA MET A 1 8.38 21.58 0.31
C MET A 1 7.01 21.09 -0.13
N ALA A 2 6.93 20.11 -1.03
CA ALA A 2 5.65 19.49 -1.39
C ALA A 2 5.11 18.68 -0.22
N LYS A 3 3.96 19.09 0.32
CA LYS A 3 3.31 18.43 1.45
C LYS A 3 2.44 17.30 0.90
N TYR A 4 2.97 16.08 0.85
CA TYR A 4 2.19 14.92 0.39
C TYR A 4 1.08 14.63 1.40
N LYS A 5 -0.19 14.75 0.97
CA LYS A 5 -1.34 14.52 1.84
C LYS A 5 -1.78 13.06 1.75
N LEU A 6 -1.85 12.41 2.92
CA LEU A 6 -2.47 11.10 3.10
C LEU A 6 -3.93 11.31 3.51
N LYS A 7 -4.88 10.74 2.77
CA LYS A 7 -6.29 10.71 3.18
C LYS A 7 -6.82 9.28 3.12
N ILE A 8 -7.47 8.85 4.20
CA ILE A 8 -8.26 7.63 4.25
C ILE A 8 -9.71 8.03 4.01
N THR A 9 -10.33 7.49 2.97
CA THR A 9 -11.67 7.93 2.55
C THR A 9 -12.78 7.11 3.21
N SER A 10 -12.55 5.81 3.41
CA SER A 10 -13.53 4.92 4.05
C SER A 10 -12.84 3.68 4.62
N ILE A 11 -13.42 3.12 5.69
CA ILE A 11 -12.92 1.93 6.41
C ILE A 11 -14.01 0.87 6.38
N ALA A 12 -13.67 -0.33 5.94
CA ALA A 12 -14.63 -1.40 5.70
C ALA A 12 -14.73 -2.43 6.84
N ARG A 13 -13.62 -2.79 7.51
CA ARG A 13 -13.57 -3.88 8.52
C ARG A 13 -12.45 -3.69 9.54
N LYS A 14 -12.65 -4.18 10.77
CA LYS A 14 -11.68 -4.23 11.87
C LYS A 14 -11.51 -5.67 12.36
N HIS A 15 -10.28 -6.16 12.42
CA HIS A 15 -9.96 -7.45 13.03
C HIS A 15 -8.64 -7.39 13.81
N LEU A 16 -8.53 -8.18 14.87
CA LEU A 16 -7.34 -8.27 15.68
C LEU A 16 -6.23 -9.04 14.94
N TYR A 17 -5.00 -8.53 14.97
CA TYR A 17 -3.87 -9.12 14.26
C TYR A 17 -2.61 -9.12 15.13
N LYS A 18 -1.87 -10.23 15.11
CA LYS A 18 -0.57 -10.36 15.78
C LYS A 18 0.54 -10.03 14.79
N ARG A 19 1.47 -9.15 15.16
CA ARG A 19 2.58 -8.69 14.33
C ARG A 19 3.89 -8.77 15.09
N ILE A 20 4.98 -9.04 14.38
CA ILE A 20 6.34 -8.96 14.94
C ILE A 20 6.90 -7.58 14.59
N THR A 21 7.49 -6.92 15.58
CA THR A 21 8.19 -5.63 15.45
C THR A 21 9.61 -5.78 15.98
N ALA A 22 10.44 -4.74 15.85
CA ALA A 22 11.77 -4.73 16.46
C ALA A 22 11.71 -4.93 17.99
N ASN A 23 10.63 -4.50 18.64
CA ASN A 23 10.39 -4.66 20.09
C ASN A 23 9.66 -5.98 20.43
N GLY A 24 9.64 -6.94 19.51
CA GLY A 24 8.97 -8.23 19.69
C GLY A 24 7.52 -8.24 19.21
N ARG A 25 6.73 -9.18 19.76
CA ARG A 25 5.35 -9.44 19.34
C ARG A 25 4.41 -8.36 19.87
N THR A 26 3.55 -7.83 18.99
CA THR A 26 2.50 -6.87 19.33
C THR A 26 1.17 -7.32 18.78
N GLN A 27 0.09 -6.95 19.46
CA GLN A 27 -1.27 -7.13 18.99
C GLN A 27 -1.83 -5.79 18.54
N THR A 28 -2.48 -5.73 17.39
CA THR A 28 -2.97 -4.48 16.80
C THR A 28 -4.30 -4.69 16.08
N ASN A 29 -5.07 -3.60 15.95
CA ASN A 29 -6.28 -3.58 15.13
C ASN A 29 -5.89 -3.38 13.66
N MET A 30 -6.22 -4.36 12.83
CA MET A 30 -6.10 -4.26 11.38
C MET A 30 -7.39 -3.74 10.79
N TYR A 31 -7.26 -2.67 10.01
CA TYR A 31 -8.32 -2.03 9.27
C TYR A 31 -8.13 -2.26 7.77
N ARG A 32 -9.23 -2.25 7.01
CA ARG A 32 -9.18 -2.22 5.55
C ARG A 32 -9.81 -0.91 5.07
N ALA A 33 -9.02 -0.08 4.38
CA ALA A 33 -9.57 1.07 3.65
C ALA A 33 -10.14 0.61 2.31
N GLU A 34 -11.27 1.15 1.88
CA GLU A 34 -11.77 0.90 0.51
C GLU A 34 -10.98 1.72 -0.50
N SER A 35 -10.59 2.94 -0.13
CA SER A 35 -9.65 3.77 -0.89
C SER A 35 -8.78 4.61 0.03
N PHE A 36 -7.58 4.92 -0.45
CA PHE A 36 -6.65 5.85 0.16
C PHE A 36 -6.03 6.71 -0.95
N THR A 37 -5.82 7.99 -0.67
CA THR A 37 -5.10 8.88 -1.58
C THR A 37 -3.73 9.27 -1.02
N LEU A 38 -2.71 9.19 -1.88
CA LEU A 38 -1.37 9.70 -1.65
C LEU A 38 -1.09 10.79 -2.67
N SER A 39 -1.15 12.05 -2.24
CA SER A 39 -1.16 13.18 -3.18
C SER A 39 -2.33 12.97 -4.17
N ASP A 40 -2.07 12.93 -5.47
CA ASP A 40 -3.10 12.79 -6.52
C ASP A 40 -3.36 11.31 -6.90
N LEU A 41 -2.70 10.37 -6.22
CA LEU A 41 -2.76 8.95 -6.53
C LEU A 41 -3.77 8.23 -5.63
N THR A 42 -4.83 7.71 -6.23
CA THR A 42 -5.82 6.88 -5.53
C THR A 42 -5.44 5.40 -5.59
N ILE A 43 -5.38 4.76 -4.42
CA ILE A 43 -5.16 3.32 -4.30
C ILE A 43 -6.37 2.67 -3.64
N ASN A 44 -6.89 1.64 -4.31
CA ASN A 44 -8.04 0.91 -3.81
C ASN A 44 -7.62 -0.24 -2.88
N ALA A 45 -8.46 -0.48 -1.89
CA ALA A 45 -8.51 -1.67 -1.05
C ALA A 45 -7.18 -2.05 -0.39
N LYS A 46 -6.76 -1.32 0.65
CA LYS A 46 -5.51 -1.60 1.38
C LYS A 46 -5.74 -1.83 2.87
N LYS A 47 -5.04 -2.84 3.41
CA LYS A 47 -4.99 -3.13 4.85
C LYS A 47 -3.98 -2.21 5.51
N PHE A 48 -4.32 -1.64 6.66
CA PHE A 48 -3.42 -0.88 7.52
C PHE A 48 -3.67 -1.26 8.97
N THR A 49 -2.69 -1.04 9.85
CA THR A 49 -2.81 -1.34 11.28
C THR A 49 -2.72 -0.04 12.06
N VAL A 50 -3.65 0.19 12.99
CA VAL A 50 -3.54 1.30 13.94
C VAL A 50 -2.86 0.77 15.18
N MET A 51 -1.70 1.34 15.48
CA MET A 51 -0.87 0.98 16.62
C MET A 51 -0.72 2.20 17.50
N GLU A 52 -0.74 2.00 18.80
CA GLU A 52 -0.39 3.04 19.75
C GLU A 52 1.11 3.32 19.56
N ALA A 53 1.44 4.55 19.15
CA ALA A 53 2.82 4.93 18.97
C ALA A 53 3.45 5.10 20.36
N SER A 54 4.51 4.34 20.64
CA SER A 54 5.38 4.65 21.78
C SER A 54 5.83 6.11 21.66
N SER A 55 5.75 6.85 22.76
CA SER A 55 5.87 8.32 22.92
C SER A 55 7.10 9.02 22.31
N SER A 56 7.97 8.32 21.57
CA SER A 56 9.02 8.92 20.75
C SER A 56 8.42 9.64 19.55
N ARG A 57 8.32 10.97 19.64
CA ARG A 57 7.75 11.95 18.68
C ARG A 57 8.43 12.03 17.30
N ARG A 58 8.97 10.92 16.75
CA ARG A 58 9.81 10.96 15.54
C ARG A 58 9.08 10.62 14.24
N TYR A 59 7.83 10.15 14.30
CA TYR A 59 7.05 9.80 13.10
C TYR A 59 5.53 9.81 13.39
N ASP A 60 4.73 10.21 12.39
CA ASP A 60 3.26 10.18 12.47
C ASP A 60 2.65 8.82 12.09
N GLY A 61 3.45 7.95 11.46
CA GLY A 61 3.01 6.64 11.01
C GLY A 61 4.05 5.95 10.13
N LEU A 62 3.78 4.69 9.79
CA LEU A 62 4.67 3.88 8.95
C LEU A 62 3.97 3.51 7.65
N LEU A 63 4.60 3.86 6.52
CA LEU A 63 4.16 3.46 5.19
C LEU A 63 4.86 2.15 4.79
N GLY A 64 4.13 1.04 4.83
CA GLY A 64 4.68 -0.27 4.56
C GLY A 64 4.70 -0.69 3.09
N MET A 65 5.31 -1.85 2.84
CA MET A 65 5.35 -2.52 1.54
C MET A 65 3.98 -2.95 1.03
N ASN A 66 2.96 -3.05 1.87
CA ASN A 66 1.57 -3.27 1.47
C ASN A 66 1.06 -2.17 0.50
N ILE A 67 1.59 -0.96 0.63
CA ILE A 67 1.29 0.20 -0.23
C ILE A 67 2.41 0.43 -1.24
N LEU A 68 3.65 0.56 -0.77
CA LEU A 68 4.78 0.97 -1.60
C LEU A 68 5.06 0.03 -2.78
N ARG A 69 4.74 -1.28 -2.67
CA ARG A 69 4.89 -2.24 -3.78
C ARG A 69 4.04 -1.94 -5.02
N GLU A 70 3.01 -1.10 -4.89
CA GLU A 70 2.14 -0.67 -5.98
C GLU A 70 2.78 0.44 -6.83
N PHE A 71 3.93 0.94 -6.40
CA PHE A 71 4.66 2.02 -7.04
C PHE A 71 6.05 1.56 -7.47
N ARG A 72 6.60 2.23 -8.47
CA ARG A 72 8.06 2.31 -8.63
C ARG A 72 8.53 3.43 -7.72
N PHE A 73 9.29 3.09 -6.68
CA PHE A 73 9.77 4.05 -5.70
C PHE A 73 11.26 3.87 -5.47
N GLN A 74 11.92 4.95 -5.07
CA GLN A 74 13.31 4.96 -4.63
C GLN A 74 13.42 5.80 -3.36
N ILE A 75 14.15 5.29 -2.38
CA ILE A 75 14.50 6.05 -1.17
C ILE A 75 15.83 6.74 -1.49
N ASN A 76 15.79 8.05 -1.71
CA ASN A 76 16.98 8.87 -1.74
C ASN A 76 17.30 9.25 -0.28
N GLN A 77 18.49 8.89 0.21
CA GLN A 77 18.90 9.22 1.59
C GLN A 77 19.71 10.53 1.67
N GLU A 78 20.22 11.01 0.54
CA GLU A 78 20.98 12.27 0.43
C GLU A 78 20.06 13.48 0.30
N LYS A 79 18.91 13.27 -0.34
CA LYS A 79 17.81 14.23 -0.44
C LYS A 79 16.62 13.63 0.30
N SER A 80 16.03 14.36 1.24
CA SER A 80 14.92 13.85 2.06
C SER A 80 13.57 13.57 1.36
N PRO A 81 13.29 13.82 0.06
CA PRO A 81 12.00 13.45 -0.52
C PRO A 81 11.95 11.99 -0.98
N LEU A 82 10.86 11.31 -0.63
CA LEU A 82 10.47 10.03 -1.20
C LEU A 82 9.81 10.24 -2.57
N LEU A 83 10.37 9.64 -3.62
CA LEU A 83 9.84 9.72 -4.99
C LEU A 83 8.98 8.49 -5.32
N ILE A 84 7.76 8.71 -5.81
CA ILE A 84 6.74 7.66 -6.02
C ILE A 84 6.07 7.85 -7.38
N SER A 85 5.98 6.78 -8.17
CA SER A 85 5.20 6.75 -9.42
C SER A 85 4.40 5.46 -9.56
N LEU A 86 3.22 5.52 -10.18
CA LEU A 86 2.37 4.34 -10.37
C LEU A 86 3.09 3.23 -11.14
N ARG A 87 2.93 1.99 -10.67
CA ARG A 87 3.44 0.84 -11.42
C ARG A 87 2.48 0.51 -12.56
N HIS A 88 2.97 0.55 -13.80
CA HIS A 88 2.24 0.01 -14.94
C HIS A 88 1.90 -1.47 -14.70
N LYS A 89 0.61 -1.81 -14.67
CA LYS A 89 0.17 -3.21 -14.63
C LYS A 89 0.40 -3.82 -16.01
N ARG A 90 1.34 -4.77 -16.12
CA ARG A 90 1.39 -5.66 -17.29
C ARG A 90 0.08 -6.45 -17.33
N ARG A 91 -0.71 -6.30 -18.40
CA ARG A 91 -1.83 -7.20 -18.68
C ARG A 91 -1.23 -8.60 -18.85
N ARG A 92 -1.65 -9.57 -18.04
CA ARG A 92 -1.42 -10.99 -18.36
C ARG A 92 -2.17 -11.24 -19.66
N ALA A 93 -1.47 -11.57 -20.73
CA ALA A 93 -2.09 -12.08 -21.94
C ALA A 93 -2.87 -13.33 -21.55
N GLN A 94 -4.19 -13.31 -21.73
CA GLN A 94 -4.96 -14.54 -21.78
C GLN A 94 -4.55 -15.23 -23.07
N THR A 95 -3.80 -16.32 -22.95
CA THR A 95 -3.61 -17.27 -24.06
C THR A 95 -4.95 -17.94 -24.32
N GLY A 96 -5.81 -17.28 -25.09
CA GLY A 96 -6.95 -17.92 -25.73
C GLY A 96 -6.42 -18.91 -26.75
N LYS A 97 -6.69 -20.20 -26.56
CA LYS A 97 -6.52 -21.21 -27.60
C LYS A 97 -7.36 -20.78 -28.80
N LEU A 98 -6.72 -20.49 -29.93
CA LEU A 98 -7.38 -20.45 -31.23
C LEU A 98 -7.86 -21.86 -31.55
N SER A 99 -9.16 -22.11 -31.38
CA SER A 99 -9.82 -23.29 -31.93
C SER A 99 -9.71 -23.21 -33.45
N SER A 100 -8.89 -24.07 -34.05
CA SER A 100 -8.89 -24.28 -35.50
C SER A 100 -10.21 -24.96 -35.88
N GLN A 101 -11.13 -24.19 -36.46
CA GLN A 101 -12.23 -24.78 -37.24
C GLN A 101 -11.62 -25.43 -38.47
N LYS A 102 -11.71 -26.76 -38.54
CA LYS A 102 -11.38 -27.52 -39.74
C LYS A 102 -12.60 -27.45 -40.65
N VAL A 103 -12.49 -26.66 -41.72
CA VAL A 103 -13.40 -26.74 -42.87
C VAL A 103 -12.91 -27.90 -43.73
N LYS A 104 -13.71 -28.97 -43.79
CA LYS A 104 -13.98 -29.81 -44.97
C LYS A 104 -15.00 -30.87 -44.60
#